data_AF-A0A7S4JRN2-F1
#
_entry.id   AF-A0A7S4JRN2-F1
#
_cell.length_a   1.000
_cell.length_b   1.000
_cell.length_c   1.000
_cell.angle_alpha   90.00
_cell.angle_beta   90.00
_cell.angle_gamma   90.00
#
_symmetry.space_group_name_H-M   'P 1'
#
loop_
_entity.id
_entity.type
_entity.pdbx_description
1 polymer ?
#
loop_
_entity_poly.entity_id
_entity_poly.type
_entity_poly.pdbx_seq_one_letter_code
_entity_poly.pdbx_strand_id
1 'polypeptide(L)'
;RPRARAGEGGGRKRARRAPRRGAARPIRIRACGRTDDGSERRRSGVFRARTFLPEGDVSVEDVVDAVNDDGGSSGASSSSCRYGALRCVEASEVVEEEDGAFHPTHDCRGRAYCYLIDLEEGVGDGDGDNGDGDNGDNGAGLRTALGREHVPLMDAMLRRLENVENLNYFPFSYGKVRTSPSATLCTLRRARATVVEAVANHGGEDNTAGRNDAATTTTTTRRRKDDAATAICISLVGDRFLRRMVRILVSTAVREALRSFDDDDDGDGTEERPDYCWKR
;
A
#
# COMPACT_ATOMS: atom_id res chain seq x y z
N ARG A 1 -0.05 -60.76 34.48
CA ARG A 1 -0.99 -59.97 35.32
C ARG A 1 -0.83 -58.50 34.95
N PRO A 2 -1.93 -57.77 34.67
CA PRO A 2 -1.94 -56.52 33.92
C PRO A 2 -1.96 -55.27 34.82
N ARG A 3 -1.60 -54.10 34.28
CA ARG A 3 -2.14 -52.80 34.73
C ARG A 3 -2.42 -51.90 33.53
N ALA A 4 -3.64 -52.01 33.01
CA ALA A 4 -4.25 -51.01 32.16
C ALA A 4 -4.62 -49.79 33.02
N ARG A 5 -4.28 -48.57 32.56
CA ARG A 5 -4.85 -47.32 33.07
C ARG A 5 -5.82 -46.78 32.02
N ALA A 6 -7.10 -47.06 32.24
CA ALA A 6 -8.18 -46.32 31.60
C ALA A 6 -8.35 -44.99 32.34
N GLY A 7 -8.16 -43.89 31.63
CA GLY A 7 -8.44 -42.54 32.11
C GLY A 7 -9.48 -41.90 31.21
N GLU A 8 -10.76 -42.16 31.49
CA GLU A 8 -11.88 -41.47 30.84
C GLU A 8 -12.03 -40.07 31.45
N GLY A 9 -11.37 -39.09 30.83
CA GLY A 9 -11.58 -37.68 31.10
C GLY A 9 -12.84 -37.19 30.40
N GLY A 10 -14.01 -37.39 31.02
CA GLY A 10 -15.30 -36.84 30.59
C GLY A 10 -15.33 -35.32 30.66
N GLY A 11 -14.80 -34.65 29.63
CA GLY A 11 -14.86 -33.20 29.47
C GLY A 11 -16.31 -32.75 29.27
N ARG A 12 -16.93 -32.25 30.34
CA ARG A 12 -18.25 -31.59 30.29
C ARG A 12 -18.16 -30.40 29.32
N LYS A 13 -18.65 -30.57 28.10
CA LYS A 13 -18.87 -29.48 27.14
C LYS A 13 -19.84 -28.49 27.80
N ARG A 14 -19.31 -27.37 28.30
CA ARG A 14 -20.12 -26.27 28.83
C ARG A 14 -21.08 -25.81 27.72
N ALA A 15 -22.35 -26.10 27.90
CA ALA A 15 -23.41 -25.61 27.02
C ALA A 15 -23.32 -24.08 26.96
N ARG A 16 -23.06 -23.55 25.76
CA ARG A 16 -23.02 -22.11 25.52
C ARG A 16 -24.43 -21.59 25.73
N ARG A 17 -24.62 -20.88 26.85
CA ARG A 17 -25.87 -20.22 27.24
C ARG A 17 -26.33 -19.32 26.09
N ALA A 18 -27.58 -19.50 25.64
CA ALA A 18 -28.13 -18.72 24.53
C ALA A 18 -28.08 -17.21 24.85
N PRO A 19 -27.70 -16.36 23.88
CA PRO A 19 -27.61 -14.92 24.11
C PRO A 19 -28.98 -14.33 24.46
N ARG A 20 -28.99 -13.40 25.42
CA ARG A 20 -30.18 -12.62 25.77
C ARG A 20 -30.65 -11.82 24.54
N ARG A 21 -31.96 -11.83 24.25
CA ARG A 21 -32.57 -10.93 23.26
C ARG A 21 -32.17 -9.48 23.59
N GLY A 22 -31.59 -8.76 22.62
CA GLY A 22 -31.13 -7.38 22.78
C GLY A 22 -29.64 -7.18 23.07
N ALA A 23 -28.85 -8.25 23.25
CA ALA A 23 -27.39 -8.11 23.36
C ALA A 23 -26.75 -7.92 21.97
N ALA A 24 -26.06 -6.80 21.77
CA ALA A 24 -25.27 -6.55 20.56
C ALA A 24 -24.32 -7.72 20.30
N ARG A 25 -24.42 -8.34 19.12
CA ARG A 25 -23.55 -9.46 18.74
C ARG A 25 -22.27 -8.89 18.12
N PRO A 26 -21.09 -9.40 18.48
CA PRO A 26 -19.83 -8.85 17.99
C PRO A 26 -19.69 -9.07 16.48
N ILE A 27 -19.47 -7.99 15.73
CA ILE A 27 -19.18 -8.05 14.29
C ILE A 27 -17.88 -8.85 14.09
N ARG A 28 -17.90 -9.78 13.14
CA ARG A 28 -16.70 -10.53 12.74
C ARG A 28 -16.17 -9.98 11.43
N ILE A 29 -15.00 -9.35 11.49
CA ILE A 29 -14.31 -8.80 10.32
C ILE A 29 -13.13 -9.70 9.95
N ARG A 30 -12.99 -10.02 8.66
CA ARG A 30 -11.82 -10.70 8.08
C ARG A 30 -11.25 -9.86 6.95
N ALA A 31 -9.93 -9.76 6.86
CA ALA A 31 -9.24 -9.00 5.82
C ALA A 31 -8.65 -9.92 4.74
N CYS A 32 -8.65 -9.47 3.49
CA CYS A 32 -7.99 -10.15 2.38
C CYS A 32 -6.48 -10.29 2.59
N GLY A 33 -5.83 -9.28 3.20
CA GLY A 33 -4.39 -9.27 3.46
C GLY A 33 -4.03 -8.42 4.68
N ARG A 34 -2.81 -8.60 5.18
CA ARG A 34 -2.24 -7.76 6.24
C ARG A 34 -1.29 -6.77 5.61
N THR A 35 -1.45 -5.49 5.91
CA THR A 35 -0.47 -4.45 5.56
C THR A 35 0.48 -4.24 6.74
N ASP A 36 1.77 -4.06 6.45
CA ASP A 36 2.75 -3.69 7.47
C ASP A 36 2.58 -2.22 7.88
N ASP A 37 3.08 -1.90 9.07
CA ASP A 37 3.09 -0.54 9.58
C ASP A 37 3.93 0.38 8.68
N GLY A 38 3.44 1.61 8.53
CA GLY A 38 3.96 2.62 7.60
C GLY A 38 3.11 3.88 7.64
N SER A 39 3.74 5.02 7.45
CA SER A 39 3.14 6.36 7.50
C SER A 39 2.29 6.73 6.28
N GLU A 40 2.09 5.81 5.33
CA GLU A 40 1.40 6.11 4.07
C GLU A 40 -0.13 6.28 4.23
N ARG A 41 -0.64 7.36 3.60
CA ARG A 41 -1.99 7.90 3.73
C ARG A 41 -3.09 7.14 2.97
N ARG A 42 -2.76 6.18 2.09
CA ARG A 42 -3.76 5.49 1.24
C ARG A 42 -3.50 3.99 1.16
N ARG A 43 -4.25 3.22 1.95
CA ARG A 43 -4.31 1.76 1.84
C ARG A 43 -5.74 1.34 1.53
N SER A 44 -5.95 0.69 0.38
CA SER A 44 -7.21 0.01 0.10
C SER A 44 -7.11 -1.46 0.54
N GLY A 45 -8.14 -1.95 1.20
CA GLY A 45 -8.23 -3.35 1.61
C GLY A 45 -9.63 -3.89 1.39
N VAL A 46 -9.73 -5.17 1.01
CA VAL A 46 -11.01 -5.88 0.95
C VAL A 46 -11.24 -6.58 2.29
N PHE A 47 -12.41 -6.34 2.87
CA PHE A 47 -12.82 -6.92 4.14
C PHE A 47 -14.16 -7.64 3.97
N ARG A 48 -14.35 -8.71 4.74
CA ARG A 48 -15.65 -9.36 4.93
C ARG A 48 -16.11 -9.07 6.34
N ALA A 49 -17.23 -8.36 6.48
CA ALA A 49 -17.90 -8.17 7.75
C ALA A 49 -19.13 -9.07 7.82
N ARG A 50 -19.29 -9.84 8.90
CA ARG A 50 -20.54 -10.55 9.19
C ARG A 50 -21.33 -9.75 10.21
N THR A 51 -22.43 -9.16 9.77
CA THR A 51 -23.42 -8.53 10.64
C THR A 51 -24.44 -9.58 11.09
N PHE A 52 -25.16 -9.29 12.18
CA PHE A 52 -26.21 -10.16 12.71
C PHE A 52 -27.58 -9.50 12.56
N LEU A 53 -27.72 -8.69 11.52
CA LEU A 53 -28.95 -7.96 11.26
C LEU A 53 -30.03 -8.95 10.79
N PRO A 54 -31.30 -8.75 11.19
CA PRO A 54 -32.41 -9.52 10.65
C PRO A 54 -32.46 -9.36 9.13
N GLU A 55 -32.79 -10.43 8.40
CA GLU A 55 -33.00 -10.38 6.95
C GLU A 55 -34.00 -9.26 6.60
N GLY A 56 -33.61 -8.38 5.66
CA GLY A 56 -34.49 -7.39 5.06
C GLY A 56 -34.52 -5.99 5.69
N ASP A 57 -33.85 -5.77 6.83
CA ASP A 57 -33.96 -4.49 7.56
C ASP A 57 -32.85 -3.47 7.26
N VAL A 58 -31.77 -3.86 6.58
CA VAL A 58 -30.60 -2.97 6.35
C VAL A 58 -30.05 -3.18 4.95
N SER A 59 -29.97 -2.10 4.17
CA SER A 59 -29.38 -2.12 2.84
C SER A 59 -27.85 -2.07 2.90
N VAL A 60 -27.19 -2.40 1.78
CA VAL A 60 -25.73 -2.29 1.68
C VAL A 60 -25.29 -0.82 1.81
N GLU A 61 -26.10 0.08 1.26
CA GLU A 61 -25.92 1.53 1.33
C GLU A 61 -25.95 2.02 2.78
N ASP A 62 -26.91 1.56 3.59
CA ASP A 62 -26.97 1.89 5.02
C ASP A 62 -25.70 1.45 5.77
N VAL A 63 -25.09 0.32 5.39
CA VAL A 63 -23.82 -0.15 5.96
C VAL A 63 -22.67 0.77 5.55
N VAL A 64 -22.59 1.16 4.28
CA VAL A 64 -21.56 2.09 3.79
C VAL A 64 -21.67 3.42 4.50
N ASP A 65 -22.88 3.97 4.57
CA ASP A 65 -23.17 5.23 5.23
C ASP A 65 -22.86 5.16 6.72
N ALA A 66 -23.28 4.10 7.42
CA ALA A 66 -22.98 3.94 8.84
C ALA A 66 -21.48 3.72 9.14
N VAL A 67 -20.71 3.13 8.21
CA VAL A 67 -19.25 2.99 8.37
C VAL A 67 -18.53 4.31 8.10
N ASN A 68 -19.04 5.11 7.18
CA ASN A 68 -18.48 6.40 6.81
C ASN A 68 -19.01 7.56 7.68
N ASP A 69 -20.11 7.36 8.40
CA ASP A 69 -20.65 8.34 9.33
C ASP A 69 -19.71 8.44 10.54
N ASP A 70 -18.92 9.50 10.55
CA ASP A 70 -17.94 9.82 11.59
C ASP A 70 -18.59 10.22 12.94
N GLY A 71 -19.91 10.08 13.09
CA GLY A 71 -20.67 10.48 14.29
C GLY A 71 -20.68 11.98 14.53
N GLY A 72 -20.36 12.76 13.49
CA GLY A 72 -20.07 14.20 13.56
C GLY A 72 -21.28 15.10 13.40
N SER A 73 -22.38 14.82 14.10
CA SER A 73 -23.54 15.74 14.18
C SER A 73 -23.95 15.97 15.63
N SER A 74 -23.05 16.49 16.46
CA SER A 74 -23.44 17.28 17.64
C SER A 74 -22.28 18.12 18.17
N GLY A 75 -22.11 19.33 17.63
CA GLY A 75 -21.78 20.54 18.39
C GLY A 75 -20.53 20.59 19.29
N ALA A 76 -19.58 19.65 19.23
CA ALA A 76 -18.37 19.69 20.04
C ALA A 76 -17.10 19.76 19.17
N SER A 77 -16.54 20.98 19.14
CA SER A 77 -15.16 21.35 18.81
C SER A 77 -14.18 20.19 18.51
N SER A 78 -13.84 20.05 17.23
CA SER A 78 -12.51 19.70 16.68
C SER A 78 -11.74 18.51 17.28
N SER A 79 -12.41 17.47 17.73
CA SER A 79 -11.80 16.14 17.75
C SER A 79 -12.26 15.43 16.49
N SER A 80 -11.63 15.75 15.35
CA SER A 80 -11.72 15.00 14.10
C SER A 80 -11.85 13.52 14.40
N CYS A 81 -12.68 12.79 13.68
CA CYS A 81 -12.62 11.33 13.71
C CYS A 81 -11.15 10.90 13.75
N ARG A 82 -10.74 10.20 14.82
CA ARG A 82 -9.32 9.82 15.02
C ARG A 82 -8.80 8.93 13.88
N TYR A 83 -9.68 8.56 12.94
CA TYR A 83 -9.45 7.71 11.80
C TYR A 83 -10.02 8.27 10.48
N GLY A 84 -10.02 9.59 10.27
CA GLY A 84 -10.42 10.22 8.98
C GLY A 84 -9.61 9.80 7.74
N ALA A 85 -8.77 8.77 7.88
CA ALA A 85 -8.01 8.09 6.85
C ALA A 85 -8.69 6.80 6.33
N LEU A 86 -9.72 6.26 7.01
CA LEU A 86 -10.41 5.04 6.58
C LEU A 86 -11.82 5.38 6.09
N ARG A 87 -12.18 4.86 4.92
CA ARG A 87 -13.52 4.99 4.34
C ARG A 87 -13.94 3.68 3.69
N CYS A 88 -15.20 3.33 3.81
CA CYS A 88 -15.83 2.32 2.98
C CYS A 88 -16.14 2.95 1.62
N VAL A 89 -15.42 2.53 0.58
CA VAL A 89 -15.62 3.05 -0.78
C VAL A 89 -16.79 2.35 -1.46
N GLU A 90 -16.91 1.05 -1.20
CA GLU A 90 -17.89 0.17 -1.83
C GLU A 90 -18.16 -1.01 -0.90
N ALA A 91 -19.38 -1.50 -0.91
CA ALA A 91 -19.77 -2.74 -0.27
C ALA A 91 -20.69 -3.54 -1.20
N SER A 92 -20.73 -4.85 -1.00
CA SER A 92 -21.62 -5.74 -1.75
C SER A 92 -22.10 -6.84 -0.82
N GLU A 93 -23.36 -7.21 -0.95
CA GLU A 93 -23.89 -8.37 -0.25
C GLU A 93 -23.29 -9.65 -0.84
N VAL A 94 -22.85 -10.54 0.04
CA VAL A 94 -22.37 -11.87 -0.37
C VAL A 94 -23.43 -12.86 0.06
N VAL A 95 -24.23 -13.31 -0.90
CA VAL A 95 -25.22 -14.38 -0.70
C VAL A 95 -24.46 -15.70 -0.62
N GLU A 96 -24.43 -16.30 0.56
CA GLU A 96 -23.80 -17.60 0.78
C GLU A 96 -24.87 -18.69 0.87
N GLU A 97 -24.83 -19.70 0.00
CA GLU A 97 -25.70 -20.90 0.11
C GLU A 97 -25.33 -21.74 1.35
N GLU A 98 -24.05 -21.68 1.75
CA GLU A 98 -23.52 -22.31 2.96
C GLU A 98 -22.76 -21.30 3.81
N ASP A 99 -23.06 -21.30 5.11
CA ASP A 99 -22.52 -20.36 6.08
C ASP A 99 -20.97 -20.41 6.11
N GLY A 100 -20.32 -19.40 5.53
CA GLY A 100 -18.87 -19.26 5.45
C GLY A 100 -18.22 -19.68 4.13
N ALA A 101 -18.99 -19.84 3.04
CA ALA A 101 -18.47 -20.17 1.72
C ALA A 101 -17.46 -19.15 1.17
N PHE A 102 -17.65 -17.86 1.43
CA PHE A 102 -16.73 -16.81 0.96
C PHE A 102 -15.74 -16.40 2.06
N HIS A 103 -14.45 -16.60 1.84
CA HIS A 103 -13.36 -16.16 2.69
C HIS A 103 -12.41 -15.18 1.95
N PRO A 104 -12.32 -13.90 2.37
CA PRO A 104 -11.61 -12.87 1.60
C PRO A 104 -10.10 -13.15 1.44
N THR A 105 -9.49 -13.93 2.35
CA THR A 105 -8.08 -14.33 2.21
C THR A 105 -7.90 -15.53 1.28
N HIS A 106 -8.86 -16.46 1.23
CA HIS A 106 -8.68 -17.75 0.53
C HIS A 106 -9.24 -17.70 -0.88
N ASP A 107 -10.32 -16.96 -1.10
CA ASP A 107 -10.93 -16.79 -2.43
C ASP A 107 -10.31 -15.64 -3.23
N CYS A 108 -9.41 -14.88 -2.60
CA CYS A 108 -8.60 -13.87 -3.27
C CYS A 108 -7.68 -14.54 -4.31
N ARG A 109 -7.93 -14.25 -5.60
CA ARG A 109 -7.12 -14.75 -6.73
C ARG A 109 -5.77 -14.06 -6.89
N GLY A 110 -5.56 -12.92 -6.21
CA GLY A 110 -4.33 -12.16 -6.25
C GLY A 110 -4.48 -10.79 -5.59
N ARG A 111 -3.35 -10.13 -5.35
CA ARG A 111 -3.28 -8.79 -4.78
C ARG A 111 -2.47 -7.88 -5.69
N ALA A 112 -2.74 -6.58 -5.62
CA ALA A 112 -2.01 -5.56 -6.34
C ALA A 112 -1.46 -4.53 -5.34
N TYR A 113 -0.24 -4.07 -5.58
CA TYR A 113 0.42 -2.99 -4.86
C TYR A 113 1.01 -2.03 -5.88
N CYS A 114 0.87 -0.71 -5.68
CA CYS A 114 1.77 0.28 -6.29
C CYS A 114 2.60 0.92 -5.17
N TYR A 115 3.88 1.13 -5.45
CA TYR A 115 4.78 1.94 -4.63
C TYR A 115 5.08 3.22 -5.39
N LEU A 116 4.84 4.38 -4.78
CA LEU A 116 5.13 5.68 -5.37
C LEU A 116 6.40 6.24 -4.74
N ILE A 117 7.34 6.67 -5.59
CA ILE A 117 8.57 7.33 -5.19
C ILE A 117 8.56 8.67 -5.90
N ASP A 118 8.50 9.77 -5.13
CA ASP A 118 8.52 11.11 -5.71
C ASP A 118 9.80 11.32 -6.50
N LEU A 119 9.67 11.89 -7.70
CA LEU A 119 10.81 12.37 -8.48
C LEU A 119 11.03 13.83 -8.08
N GLU A 120 12.19 14.14 -7.51
CA GLU A 120 12.56 15.55 -7.38
C GLU A 120 12.84 16.07 -8.79
N GLU A 121 12.03 17.02 -9.27
CA GLU A 121 12.44 17.83 -10.41
C GLU A 121 13.66 18.61 -9.95
N GLY A 122 14.78 18.38 -10.63
CA GLY A 122 16.10 18.86 -10.23
C GLY A 122 16.01 20.27 -9.65
N VAL A 123 16.55 20.44 -8.45
CA VAL A 123 16.82 21.74 -7.84
C VAL A 123 17.65 22.49 -8.87
N GLY A 124 16.99 23.29 -9.70
CA GLY A 124 17.61 23.92 -10.85
C GLY A 124 18.73 24.80 -10.37
N ASP A 125 19.97 24.48 -10.78
CA ASP A 125 21.20 25.28 -10.70
C ASP A 125 21.11 26.45 -9.71
N GLY A 126 20.78 26.12 -8.46
CA GLY A 126 20.56 27.08 -7.40
C GLY A 126 21.92 27.46 -6.91
N ASP A 127 22.45 28.55 -7.47
CA ASP A 127 23.66 29.25 -7.09
C ASP A 127 24.07 28.92 -5.65
N GLY A 128 25.19 28.22 -5.53
CA GLY A 128 25.68 27.70 -4.26
C GLY A 128 25.89 28.83 -3.25
N ASP A 129 25.05 28.88 -2.22
CA ASP A 129 25.38 29.58 -0.99
C ASP A 129 25.81 28.54 0.05
N ASN A 130 27.12 28.52 0.31
CA ASN A 130 27.79 27.66 1.27
C ASN A 130 27.31 28.00 2.70
N GLY A 131 26.23 27.37 3.12
CA GLY A 131 25.79 27.33 4.51
C GLY A 131 26.52 26.23 5.28
N ASP A 132 27.68 26.57 5.84
CA ASP A 132 28.41 25.78 6.83
C ASP A 132 27.50 25.55 8.06
N GLY A 133 27.11 24.30 8.33
CA GLY A 133 26.00 24.03 9.24
C GLY A 133 25.86 22.58 9.67
N ASP A 134 26.80 22.16 10.51
CA ASP A 134 26.70 21.24 11.66
C ASP A 134 25.82 19.96 11.58
N ASN A 135 26.48 18.84 11.89
CA ASN A 135 25.97 17.48 11.89
C ASN A 135 24.78 17.27 12.85
N GLY A 136 23.57 17.25 12.29
CA GLY A 136 22.39 16.69 12.92
C GLY A 136 21.87 15.49 12.12
N ASP A 137 22.22 14.29 12.55
CA ASP A 137 21.69 12.99 12.12
C ASP A 137 20.16 12.91 12.31
N ASN A 138 19.43 13.58 11.42
CA ASN A 138 17.98 13.64 11.41
C ASN A 138 17.47 13.12 10.08
N GLY A 139 17.31 11.80 9.99
CA GLY A 139 16.32 11.16 9.13
C GLY A 139 16.21 11.74 7.72
N ALA A 140 17.34 11.89 7.03
CA ALA A 140 17.40 12.19 5.61
C ALA A 140 16.76 11.03 4.84
N GLY A 141 15.43 11.02 4.84
CA GLY A 141 14.62 10.00 4.22
C GLY A 141 14.95 10.02 2.75
N LEU A 142 15.68 9.00 2.30
CA LEU A 142 15.92 8.63 0.91
C LEU A 142 15.65 9.80 -0.04
N ARG A 143 16.41 10.90 0.10
CA ARG A 143 16.38 12.01 -0.86
C ARG A 143 17.17 11.49 -2.04
N THR A 144 16.48 10.63 -2.78
CA THR A 144 17.09 9.70 -3.71
C THR A 144 17.59 10.50 -4.89
N ALA A 145 18.85 10.30 -5.27
CA ALA A 145 19.39 10.63 -6.59
C ALA A 145 18.68 9.87 -7.75
N LEU A 146 17.44 9.43 -7.52
CA LEU A 146 16.68 8.59 -8.43
C LEU A 146 15.95 9.49 -9.41
N GLY A 147 16.55 9.71 -10.57
CA GLY A 147 15.91 10.39 -11.70
C GLY A 147 15.14 9.46 -12.64
N ARG A 148 14.53 10.06 -13.66
CA ARG A 148 13.71 9.39 -14.69
C ARG A 148 14.51 8.35 -15.49
N GLU A 149 15.80 8.59 -15.65
CA GLU A 149 16.77 7.75 -16.36
C GLU A 149 16.95 6.36 -15.73
N HIS A 150 16.66 6.21 -14.44
CA HIS A 150 16.73 4.92 -13.74
C HIS A 150 15.53 4.01 -14.04
N VAL A 151 14.40 4.57 -14.44
CA VAL A 151 13.13 3.85 -14.59
C VAL A 151 13.20 2.71 -15.61
N PRO A 152 13.80 2.86 -16.81
CA PRO A 152 13.93 1.76 -17.77
C PRO A 152 14.69 0.56 -17.21
N LEU A 153 15.78 0.79 -16.47
CA LEU A 153 16.57 -0.27 -15.85
C LEU A 153 15.79 -0.98 -14.74
N MET A 154 15.12 -0.21 -13.87
CA MET A 154 14.22 -0.76 -12.84
C MET A 154 13.11 -1.61 -13.46
N ASP A 155 12.46 -1.10 -14.51
CA ASP A 155 11.39 -1.82 -15.21
C ASP A 155 11.95 -3.12 -15.78
N ALA A 156 13.06 -3.09 -16.51
CA ALA A 156 13.71 -4.25 -17.10
C ALA A 156 14.03 -5.33 -16.06
N MET A 157 14.59 -4.96 -14.90
CA MET A 157 14.86 -5.90 -13.80
C MET A 157 13.58 -6.53 -13.25
N LEU A 158 12.54 -5.73 -13.00
CA LEU A 158 11.27 -6.20 -12.48
C LEU A 158 10.53 -7.12 -13.47
N ARG A 159 10.59 -6.83 -14.78
CA ARG A 159 9.97 -7.65 -15.82
C ARG A 159 10.47 -9.10 -15.79
N ARG A 160 11.73 -9.32 -15.40
CA ARG A 160 12.33 -10.67 -15.32
C ARG A 160 11.66 -11.57 -14.29
N LEU A 161 10.92 -10.99 -13.34
CA LEU A 161 10.19 -11.71 -12.31
C LEU A 161 8.74 -12.03 -12.73
N GLU A 162 8.26 -11.46 -13.84
CA GLU A 162 6.88 -11.66 -14.28
C GLU A 162 6.64 -13.05 -14.84
N ASN A 163 5.47 -13.61 -14.48
CA ASN A 163 4.96 -14.90 -14.94
C ASN A 163 5.93 -16.06 -14.69
N VAL A 164 6.91 -15.87 -13.80
CA VAL A 164 7.75 -16.97 -13.31
C VAL A 164 6.94 -17.72 -12.27
N GLU A 165 6.36 -18.84 -12.69
CA GLU A 165 5.52 -19.66 -11.84
C GLU A 165 6.29 -20.21 -10.64
N ASN A 166 5.67 -20.11 -9.47
CA ASN A 166 6.18 -20.72 -8.23
C ASN A 166 7.63 -20.33 -7.90
N LEU A 167 8.04 -19.09 -8.19
CA LEU A 167 9.37 -18.61 -7.83
C LEU A 167 9.50 -18.50 -6.30
N ASN A 168 10.64 -18.92 -5.77
CA ASN A 168 10.90 -18.88 -4.34
C ASN A 168 11.31 -17.47 -3.89
N TYR A 169 10.37 -16.73 -3.32
CA TYR A 169 10.60 -15.37 -2.80
C TYR A 169 11.07 -15.33 -1.34
N PHE A 170 11.52 -16.45 -0.77
CA PHE A 170 12.06 -16.49 0.60
C PHE A 170 13.14 -15.42 0.87
N PRO A 171 14.11 -15.15 -0.04
CA PRO A 171 15.11 -14.10 0.16
C PRO A 171 14.50 -12.70 0.32
N PHE A 172 13.32 -12.48 -0.26
CA PHE A 172 12.57 -11.24 -0.19
C PHE A 172 11.57 -11.21 0.97
N SER A 173 11.57 -12.20 1.87
CA SER A 173 10.62 -12.26 2.99
C SER A 173 11.24 -11.86 4.32
N TYR A 174 10.47 -11.19 5.16
CA TYR A 174 10.86 -10.88 6.54
C TYR A 174 10.46 -11.99 7.50
N GLY A 175 11.30 -12.21 8.52
CA GLY A 175 11.02 -13.16 9.60
C GLY A 175 11.45 -14.60 9.35
N LYS A 176 12.25 -14.87 8.29
CA LYS A 176 13.10 -16.04 7.95
C LYS A 176 12.84 -17.43 8.59
N VAL A 177 11.63 -17.75 9.02
CA VAL A 177 11.28 -19.09 9.55
C VAL A 177 10.63 -19.86 8.41
N ARG A 178 11.36 -20.81 7.83
CA ARG A 178 10.82 -21.73 6.83
C ARG A 178 9.89 -22.72 7.51
N THR A 179 8.59 -22.44 7.51
CA THR A 179 7.58 -23.38 8.00
C THR A 179 7.28 -24.47 6.97
N SER A 180 7.37 -24.17 5.66
CA SER A 180 7.26 -25.14 4.57
C SER A 180 7.84 -24.58 3.26
N PRO A 181 8.45 -25.40 2.38
CA PRO A 181 8.99 -24.93 1.09
C PRO A 181 7.94 -24.31 0.16
N SER A 182 6.69 -24.79 0.20
CA SER A 182 5.58 -24.25 -0.61
C SER A 182 5.06 -22.90 -0.11
N ALA A 183 5.33 -22.54 1.14
CA ALA A 183 4.82 -21.30 1.74
C ALA A 183 5.50 -20.05 1.15
N THR A 184 6.65 -20.22 0.48
CA THR A 184 7.46 -19.12 -0.06
C THR A 184 7.40 -19.02 -1.59
N LEU A 185 6.71 -19.96 -2.25
CA LEU A 185 6.50 -19.93 -3.69
C LEU A 185 5.36 -18.94 -4.01
N CYS A 186 5.63 -18.02 -4.91
CA CYS A 186 4.68 -17.01 -5.38
C CYS A 186 4.84 -16.79 -6.89
N THR A 187 3.82 -16.24 -7.53
CA THR A 187 3.85 -15.85 -8.94
C THR A 187 3.49 -14.37 -9.05
N LEU A 188 4.44 -13.55 -9.54
CA LEU A 188 4.15 -12.17 -9.91
C LEU A 188 3.57 -12.17 -11.33
N ARG A 189 2.29 -11.83 -11.47
CA ARG A 189 1.62 -11.68 -12.77
C ARG A 189 1.97 -10.35 -13.46
N ARG A 190 2.35 -9.34 -12.68
CA ARG A 190 2.84 -8.06 -13.17
C ARG A 190 3.91 -7.51 -12.21
N ALA A 191 4.97 -6.96 -12.76
CA ALA A 191 6.03 -6.26 -12.07
C ALA A 191 6.62 -5.22 -13.04
N ARG A 192 6.24 -3.96 -12.85
CA ARG A 192 6.54 -2.84 -13.76
C ARG A 192 6.99 -1.61 -12.98
N ALA A 193 7.87 -0.81 -13.58
CA ALA A 193 8.18 0.54 -13.13
C ALA A 193 7.86 1.55 -14.24
N THR A 194 7.17 2.62 -13.89
CA THR A 194 6.76 3.68 -14.83
C THR A 194 6.78 5.04 -14.16
N VAL A 195 7.06 6.09 -14.92
CA VAL A 195 6.82 7.48 -14.47
C VAL A 195 5.32 7.77 -14.54
N VAL A 196 4.78 8.36 -13.49
CA VAL A 196 3.39 8.83 -13.40
C VAL A 196 3.37 10.30 -13.00
N GLU A 197 2.35 11.02 -13.46
CA GLU A 197 2.12 12.43 -13.13
C GLU A 197 0.90 12.54 -12.23
N ALA A 198 1.00 13.33 -11.17
CA ALA A 198 -0.13 13.67 -10.34
C ALA A 198 -1.07 14.57 -11.15
N VAL A 199 -2.24 14.04 -11.48
CA VAL A 199 -3.32 14.84 -12.04
C VAL A 199 -3.86 15.72 -10.90
N ALA A 200 -3.49 17.00 -10.90
CA ALA A 200 -4.13 17.97 -10.04
C ALA A 200 -5.60 18.08 -10.47
N ASN A 201 -6.49 17.37 -9.76
CA ASN A 201 -7.91 17.62 -9.90
C ASN A 201 -8.16 19.04 -9.39
N HIS A 202 -8.22 20.00 -10.30
CA HIS A 202 -8.75 21.33 -10.04
C HIS A 202 -10.26 21.23 -9.76
N GLY A 203 -10.61 20.69 -8.59
CA GLY A 203 -11.92 20.90 -7.98
C GLY A 203 -11.92 22.28 -7.36
N GLY A 204 -12.39 23.28 -8.12
CA GLY A 204 -12.45 24.67 -7.66
C GLY A 204 -13.03 25.58 -8.72
N GLU A 205 -14.36 25.57 -8.84
CA GLU A 205 -15.13 26.66 -9.43
C GLU A 205 -14.92 27.93 -8.60
N ASP A 206 -13.96 28.78 -8.96
CA ASP A 206 -13.88 30.14 -8.42
C ASP A 206 -14.85 31.07 -9.16
N ASN A 207 -16.14 30.95 -8.82
CA ASN A 207 -17.09 32.05 -8.95
C ASN A 207 -16.88 33.03 -7.79
N THR A 208 -15.83 33.86 -7.87
CA THR A 208 -15.72 35.09 -7.08
C THR A 208 -15.73 36.29 -8.01
N ALA A 209 -16.90 36.54 -8.60
CA ALA A 209 -17.23 37.86 -9.07
C ALA A 209 -17.34 38.80 -7.86
N GLY A 210 -16.40 39.74 -7.73
CA GLY A 210 -16.61 41.03 -7.09
C GLY A 210 -15.97 41.24 -5.72
N ARG A 211 -14.74 41.75 -5.71
CA ARG A 211 -14.36 42.92 -4.88
C ARG A 211 -13.06 43.54 -5.38
N ASN A 212 -13.16 44.73 -5.97
CA ASN A 212 -12.01 45.61 -6.17
C ASN A 212 -11.69 46.23 -4.81
N ASP A 213 -10.47 46.08 -4.29
CA ASP A 213 -9.84 47.08 -3.43
C ASP A 213 -8.33 46.88 -3.40
N ALA A 214 -7.63 48.01 -3.48
CA ALA A 214 -6.23 48.14 -3.81
C ALA A 214 -5.27 47.81 -2.67
N ALA A 215 -4.04 47.46 -3.08
CA ALA A 215 -2.79 47.59 -2.34
C ALA A 215 -2.61 46.69 -1.10
N THR A 216 -1.96 45.54 -1.30
CA THR A 216 -0.82 45.11 -0.47
C THR A 216 0.02 44.14 -1.29
N THR A 217 1.23 44.57 -1.62
CA THR A 217 2.33 43.79 -2.18
C THR A 217 2.55 42.53 -1.35
N THR A 218 1.95 41.44 -1.78
CA THR A 218 2.27 40.09 -1.31
C THR A 218 2.78 39.34 -2.51
N THR A 219 4.00 38.85 -2.36
CA THR A 219 4.73 37.95 -3.25
C THR A 219 3.93 36.66 -3.42
N THR A 220 2.85 36.72 -4.19
CA THR A 220 2.13 35.55 -4.67
C THR A 220 3.01 34.93 -5.73
N THR A 221 3.83 33.96 -5.33
CA THR A 221 4.42 32.99 -6.23
C THR A 221 3.29 32.45 -7.09
N ARG A 222 3.31 32.83 -8.38
CA ARG A 222 2.48 32.25 -9.41
C ARG A 222 2.72 30.74 -9.33
N ARG A 223 1.81 29.98 -8.71
CA ARG A 223 1.81 28.53 -8.81
C ARG A 223 1.67 28.23 -10.29
N ARG A 224 2.78 27.82 -10.90
CA ARG A 224 2.82 27.50 -12.31
C ARG A 224 1.86 26.34 -12.52
N LYS A 225 1.18 26.37 -13.66
CA LYS A 225 0.41 25.24 -14.20
C LYS A 225 1.32 24.03 -14.51
N ASP A 226 2.62 24.15 -14.26
CA ASP A 226 3.68 23.22 -14.63
C ASP A 226 4.17 22.34 -13.46
N ASP A 227 3.70 22.56 -12.21
CA ASP A 227 4.15 21.78 -11.04
C ASP A 227 3.36 20.46 -10.88
N ALA A 228 3.14 19.73 -11.98
CA ALA A 228 2.53 18.40 -11.89
C ALA A 228 3.53 17.46 -11.21
N ALA A 229 3.32 17.16 -9.92
CA ALA A 229 4.22 16.30 -9.17
C ALA A 229 4.41 14.95 -9.90
N THR A 230 5.64 14.66 -10.30
CA THR A 230 5.99 13.40 -10.97
C THR A 230 6.49 12.38 -9.95
N ALA A 231 6.20 11.11 -10.19
CA ALA A 231 6.64 10.02 -9.34
C ALA A 231 6.95 8.77 -10.18
N ILE A 232 7.80 7.90 -9.65
CA ILE A 232 7.95 6.53 -10.15
C ILE A 232 6.87 5.69 -9.47
N CYS A 233 5.94 5.09 -10.24
CA CYS A 233 5.08 4.01 -9.75
C CYS A 233 5.69 2.66 -10.08
N ILE A 234 5.94 1.86 -9.04
CA ILE A 234 6.28 0.45 -9.17
C ILE A 234 5.00 -0.36 -8.91
N SER A 235 4.45 -0.96 -9.97
CA SER A 235 3.22 -1.75 -9.92
C SER A 235 3.51 -3.25 -9.86
N LEU A 236 3.07 -3.90 -8.78
CA LEU A 236 3.22 -5.34 -8.56
C LEU A 236 1.85 -6.01 -8.42
N VAL A 237 1.59 -7.05 -9.20
CA VAL A 237 0.41 -7.91 -9.09
C VAL A 237 0.87 -9.35 -8.93
N GLY A 238 0.36 -10.06 -7.93
CA GLY A 238 0.76 -11.43 -7.64
C GLY A 238 -0.35 -12.25 -7.02
N ASP A 239 -0.22 -13.58 -7.08
CA ASP A 239 -1.14 -14.52 -6.42
C ASP A 239 -1.10 -14.40 -4.89
N ARG A 240 0.10 -14.22 -4.34
CA ARG A 240 0.37 -13.92 -2.94
C ARG A 240 1.61 -13.04 -2.81
N PHE A 241 1.74 -12.42 -1.65
CA PHE A 241 2.95 -11.69 -1.25
C PHE A 241 3.35 -12.12 0.15
N LEU A 242 4.65 -12.36 0.35
CA LEU A 242 5.22 -12.65 1.66
C LEU A 242 5.34 -11.35 2.48
N ARG A 243 5.48 -11.47 3.80
CA ARG A 243 5.67 -10.33 4.71
C ARG A 243 6.90 -9.51 4.26
N ARG A 244 6.71 -8.20 4.03
CA ARG A 244 7.69 -7.24 3.48
C ARG A 244 8.22 -7.52 2.06
N MET A 245 7.72 -8.53 1.35
CA MET A 245 8.18 -8.87 -0.01
C MET A 245 8.20 -7.69 -0.98
N VAL A 246 7.09 -6.96 -1.04
CA VAL A 246 6.96 -5.76 -1.90
C VAL A 246 8.04 -4.73 -1.57
N ARG A 247 8.21 -4.39 -0.29
CA ARG A 247 9.16 -3.38 0.15
C ARG A 247 10.60 -3.76 -0.19
N ILE A 248 10.97 -5.02 0.04
CA ILE A 248 12.33 -5.53 -0.22
C ILE A 248 12.59 -5.60 -1.73
N LEU A 249 11.61 -6.02 -2.54
CA LEU A 249 11.73 -6.01 -4.00
C LEU A 249 11.95 -4.60 -4.52
N VAL A 250 11.12 -3.64 -4.09
CA VAL A 250 11.23 -2.22 -4.48
C VAL A 250 12.58 -1.65 -4.09
N SER A 251 13.01 -1.80 -2.84
CA SER A 251 14.30 -1.29 -2.38
C SER A 251 15.48 -1.92 -3.13
N THR A 252 15.36 -3.20 -3.50
CA THR A 252 16.40 -3.88 -4.28
C THR A 252 16.48 -3.31 -5.69
N ALA A 253 15.34 -3.16 -6.38
CA ALA A 253 15.31 -2.58 -7.73
C ALA A 253 15.87 -1.15 -7.76
N VAL A 254 15.50 -0.31 -6.78
CA VAL A 254 16.04 1.05 -6.63
C VAL A 254 17.55 1.01 -6.40
N ARG A 255 18.03 0.20 -5.45
CA ARG A 255 19.45 0.11 -5.12
C ARG A 255 20.30 -0.37 -6.29
N GLU A 256 19.86 -1.41 -6.99
CA GLU A 256 20.62 -1.93 -8.14
C GLU A 256 20.59 -0.96 -9.31
N ALA A 257 19.49 -0.22 -9.52
CA ALA A 257 19.44 0.80 -10.55
C ALA A 257 20.45 1.92 -10.27
N LEU A 258 20.50 2.46 -9.05
CA LEU A 258 21.46 3.51 -8.68
C LEU A 258 22.92 3.07 -8.88
N ARG A 259 23.28 1.86 -8.45
CA ARG A 259 24.65 1.33 -8.60
C ARG A 259 25.12 1.24 -10.05
N SER A 260 24.22 0.93 -10.97
CA SER A 260 24.59 0.81 -12.39
C SER A 260 24.95 2.13 -13.06
N PHE A 261 24.66 3.29 -12.44
CA PHE A 261 25.06 4.60 -12.96
C PHE A 261 26.34 5.14 -12.30
N ASP A 262 26.71 4.65 -11.10
CA ASP A 262 27.93 5.06 -10.41
C ASP A 262 29.20 4.46 -11.04
N ASP A 263 29.08 3.31 -11.73
CA ASP A 263 30.23 2.55 -12.29
C ASP A 263 30.67 3.03 -13.70
N ASP A 264 29.94 3.96 -14.33
CA ASP A 264 30.16 4.38 -15.73
C ASP A 264 31.03 5.66 -15.89
N ASP A 265 31.51 6.29 -14.80
CA ASP A 265 32.24 7.57 -14.86
C ASP A 265 33.78 7.42 -14.98
N ASP A 266 34.31 6.19 -14.89
CA ASP A 266 35.76 5.92 -14.93
C ASP A 266 36.21 5.25 -16.26
N GLY A 267 36.07 5.96 -17.38
CA GLY A 267 37.07 5.86 -18.46
C GLY A 267 36.62 5.39 -19.86
N ASP A 268 37.05 6.20 -20.82
CA ASP A 268 37.19 5.96 -22.27
C ASP A 268 35.90 5.99 -23.12
N GLY A 269 35.77 7.07 -23.90
CA GLY A 269 34.66 7.40 -24.76
C GLY A 269 34.50 6.48 -25.96
N THR A 270 34.05 5.25 -25.73
CA THR A 270 33.44 4.42 -26.77
C THR A 270 31.97 4.23 -26.46
N GLU A 271 31.16 4.90 -27.26
CA GLU A 271 29.71 4.96 -27.22
C GLU A 271 29.10 3.59 -27.62
N GLU A 272 29.13 2.62 -26.70
CA GLU A 272 28.25 1.45 -26.74
C GLU A 272 27.44 1.40 -25.45
N ARG A 273 26.15 1.77 -25.53
CA ARG A 273 25.21 1.58 -24.43
C ARG A 273 25.30 0.13 -23.94
N PRO A 274 25.48 -0.13 -22.64
CA PRO A 274 25.61 -1.49 -22.15
C PRO A 274 24.33 -2.26 -22.49
N ASP A 275 24.49 -3.26 -23.35
CA ASP A 275 23.50 -4.31 -23.54
C ASP A 275 23.41 -5.01 -22.17
N TYR A 276 22.36 -4.71 -21.39
CA TYR A 276 22.16 -5.18 -20.01
C TYR A 276 21.89 -6.70 -19.97
N CYS A 277 22.87 -7.47 -20.44
CA CYS A 277 22.90 -8.93 -20.46
C CYS A 277 23.40 -9.42 -19.11
N TRP A 278 22.53 -9.32 -18.10
CA TRP A 278 22.69 -10.05 -16.86
C TRP A 278 22.54 -11.55 -17.13
N LYS A 279 23.66 -12.22 -17.42
CA LYS A 279 23.71 -13.67 -17.65
C LYS A 279 23.00 -14.42 -16.52
N ARG A 280 22.16 -15.39 -16.92
CA ARG A 280 21.33 -16.24 -16.06
C ARG A 280 22.15 -17.12 -15.13
#